data_AF-A0A1V6JQ67-F1
#
_entry.id   AF-A0A1V6JQ67-F1
#
_cell.length_a   1.000
_cell.length_b   1.000
_cell.length_c   1.000
_cell.angle_alpha   90.00
_cell.angle_beta   90.00
_cell.angle_gamma   90.00
#
_symmetry.space_group_name_H-M   'P 1'
#
loop_
_entity.id
_entity.type
_entity.pdbx_description
1 polymer ?
#
loop_
_entity_poly.entity_id
_entity_poly.type
_entity_poly.pdbx_seq_one_letter_code
_entity_poly.pdbx_strand_id
1 'polypeptide(L)'
;MKIIRLTTICILAFILSCTQKQQFNPQINSDELYAHVDFLASDSLFGRKPGTPYDRVAAKYIKDAMEASGISPLGKNGYQFFEFIEKQDFGEDNSVSIDAKPLQLGKDFSVFPFSSSGFLSANVVFAGFGFSINTDSLVWDDYQTADVTEKWALILRGDPEHGNPNSPFAPFAGDKHKATLAKERGAAGVILVSGKEFDEEDELINFNQKLFEIGIPVIQLKREIVNELLKPYGQTVSSLEKKMLKRQNPKNLIISAMVDANTSIINIKNKSQNVVGIIEGSHPVYKNQYVVLGAHYDHLGLGGQNSSSRTPDIQSIHNGADDNASGVAGILEIGQKLANQKPLRSIIVVAFGAEEQGLIGSRYFTEYPLVPIDSIVAMINLDMLGRLSDDKVLQIGGVKTSPVFQAMIDSLNNGYHFNLAISPQGYGPSDHASFYSKDIPVLFFTTGPHADYHTPSDVIQKINFEGLTECSNYIFEIVNEVANMAERPQFQKAGSKYQQARHGKDLKVRLGIMPDVSGVSNDGLMVLAVIPEQPAQVAGILKGDIITAINGHRVRNIEDYMFRIKDLKPGMTISVELLSNGTAKMVLVQL
;
A
#
# COMPACT_ATOMS: atom_id res chain seq x y z
N MET A 1 -4.20 62.92 -43.04
CA MET A 1 -3.21 61.83 -43.21
C MET A 1 -2.26 61.65 -42.00
N LYS A 2 -2.73 61.83 -40.75
CA LYS A 2 -1.88 61.68 -39.53
C LYS A 2 -2.51 60.85 -38.40
N ILE A 3 -3.75 60.35 -38.54
CA ILE A 3 -4.45 59.64 -37.45
C ILE A 3 -4.40 58.09 -37.62
N ILE A 4 -4.05 57.59 -38.82
CA ILE A 4 -4.05 56.14 -39.10
C ILE A 4 -2.71 55.45 -38.75
N ARG A 5 -1.65 56.23 -38.45
CA ARG A 5 -0.34 55.65 -38.06
C ARG A 5 -0.18 55.35 -36.58
N LEU A 6 -1.04 55.87 -35.69
CA LEU A 6 -0.89 55.68 -34.24
C LEU A 6 -1.58 54.40 -33.73
N THR A 7 -2.72 54.02 -34.32
CA THR A 7 -3.46 52.81 -33.96
C THR A 7 -2.76 51.52 -34.39
N THR A 8 -2.03 51.56 -35.50
CA THR A 8 -1.27 50.39 -35.99
C THR A 8 -0.02 50.10 -35.15
N ILE A 9 0.55 51.12 -34.48
CA ILE A 9 1.72 50.95 -33.59
C ILE A 9 1.29 50.43 -32.21
N CYS A 10 0.12 50.84 -31.69
CA CYS A 10 -0.41 50.31 -30.43
C CYS A 10 -0.87 48.84 -30.53
N ILE A 11 -1.35 48.39 -31.69
CA ILE A 11 -1.77 46.99 -31.89
C ILE A 11 -0.56 46.05 -32.04
N LEU A 12 0.55 46.51 -32.63
CA LEU A 12 1.80 45.74 -32.66
C LEU A 12 2.43 45.60 -31.25
N ALA A 13 2.31 46.62 -30.40
CA ALA A 13 2.80 46.57 -29.01
C ALA A 13 1.97 45.65 -28.11
N PHE A 14 0.68 45.43 -28.41
CA PHE A 14 -0.19 44.54 -27.64
C PHE A 14 0.00 43.05 -27.99
N ILE A 15 0.41 42.74 -29.23
CA ILE A 15 0.66 41.35 -29.68
C ILE A 15 2.05 40.85 -29.21
N LEU A 16 3.00 41.76 -28.96
CA LEU A 16 4.32 41.42 -28.40
C LEU A 16 4.32 41.19 -26.88
N SER A 17 3.26 41.56 -26.15
CA SER A 17 3.18 41.42 -24.69
C SER A 17 2.50 40.12 -24.21
N CYS A 18 2.10 39.21 -25.10
CA CYS A 18 1.41 37.96 -24.74
C CYS A 18 2.22 36.68 -24.95
N THR A 19 3.52 36.78 -25.22
CA THR A 19 4.44 35.63 -25.23
C THR A 19 5.72 35.96 -24.49
N GLN A 20 5.60 36.44 -23.24
CA GLN A 20 6.70 36.26 -22.32
C GLN A 20 6.61 34.79 -21.87
N LYS A 21 7.37 33.89 -22.51
CA LYS A 21 7.66 32.58 -21.91
C LYS A 21 8.07 32.88 -20.48
N GLN A 22 7.33 32.39 -19.50
CA GLN A 22 7.71 32.51 -18.09
C GLN A 22 9.15 32.01 -17.98
N GLN A 23 10.07 32.94 -17.75
CA GLN A 23 11.49 32.63 -17.72
C GLN A 23 11.76 32.13 -16.31
N PHE A 24 11.78 30.80 -16.20
CA PHE A 24 12.04 30.08 -14.98
C PHE A 24 13.36 30.51 -14.32
N ASN A 25 13.37 30.68 -13.00
CA ASN A 25 14.53 31.14 -12.26
C ASN A 25 15.59 30.02 -12.19
N PRO A 26 16.86 30.25 -12.60
CA PRO A 26 17.87 29.21 -12.49
C PRO A 26 18.20 28.79 -11.04
N GLN A 27 17.71 29.53 -10.04
CA GLN A 27 17.76 29.18 -8.62
C GLN A 27 16.38 28.74 -8.13
N ILE A 28 16.36 27.91 -7.09
CA ILE A 28 15.14 27.51 -6.40
C ILE A 28 14.44 28.78 -5.87
N ASN A 29 13.19 28.98 -6.27
CA ASN A 29 12.46 30.21 -6.04
C ASN A 29 11.15 29.95 -5.26
N SER A 30 10.90 30.74 -4.21
CA SER A 30 9.70 30.57 -3.38
C SER A 30 8.40 30.84 -4.15
N ASP A 31 8.39 31.74 -5.14
CA ASP A 31 7.19 32.05 -5.92
C ASP A 31 6.87 30.93 -6.92
N GLU A 32 7.90 30.28 -7.48
CA GLU A 32 7.77 29.10 -8.35
C GLU A 32 7.29 27.89 -7.54
N LEU A 33 7.86 27.66 -6.34
CA LEU A 33 7.37 26.67 -5.39
C LEU A 33 5.89 26.91 -5.05
N TYR A 34 5.51 28.17 -4.76
CA TYR A 34 4.11 28.54 -4.54
C TYR A 34 3.24 28.19 -5.73
N ALA A 35 3.62 28.58 -6.95
CA ALA A 35 2.83 28.32 -8.15
C ALA A 35 2.63 26.82 -8.42
N HIS A 36 3.66 26.01 -8.16
CA HIS A 36 3.57 24.55 -8.27
C HIS A 36 2.60 23.95 -7.27
N VAL A 37 2.73 24.31 -5.99
CA VAL A 37 1.83 23.81 -4.93
C VAL A 37 0.40 24.30 -5.15
N ASP A 38 0.21 25.57 -5.54
CA ASP A 38 -1.11 26.18 -5.76
C ASP A 38 -1.88 25.44 -6.86
N PHE A 39 -1.22 25.16 -7.99
CA PHE A 39 -1.86 24.41 -9.06
C PHE A 39 -2.15 22.97 -8.64
N LEU A 40 -1.13 22.26 -8.13
CA LEU A 40 -1.23 20.84 -7.81
C LEU A 40 -2.25 20.60 -6.69
N ALA A 41 -2.30 21.45 -5.68
CA ALA A 41 -3.23 21.38 -4.58
C ALA A 41 -4.54 22.16 -4.83
N SER A 42 -4.83 22.59 -6.06
CA SER A 42 -6.08 23.30 -6.35
C SER A 42 -7.29 22.36 -6.33
N ASP A 43 -8.45 22.90 -5.94
CA ASP A 43 -9.74 22.18 -6.00
C ASP A 43 -10.06 21.67 -7.41
N SER A 44 -9.52 22.33 -8.45
CA SER A 44 -9.71 21.95 -9.84
C SER A 44 -9.15 20.56 -10.19
N LEU A 45 -8.24 20.04 -9.36
CA LEU A 45 -7.65 18.71 -9.50
C LEU A 45 -8.31 17.65 -8.61
N PHE A 46 -9.36 17.98 -7.87
CA PHE A 46 -10.19 17.04 -7.10
C PHE A 46 -9.36 15.99 -6.33
N GLY A 47 -8.27 16.44 -5.70
CA GLY A 47 -7.37 15.62 -4.88
C GLY A 47 -6.54 14.56 -5.61
N ARG A 48 -6.39 14.66 -6.94
CA ARG A 48 -5.42 13.90 -7.75
C ARG A 48 -5.44 12.37 -7.56
N LYS A 49 -6.61 11.80 -7.28
CA LYS A 49 -6.74 10.34 -7.10
C LYS A 49 -6.26 9.59 -8.35
N PRO A 50 -5.43 8.53 -8.22
CA PRO A 50 -4.95 7.75 -9.36
C PRO A 50 -6.07 7.23 -10.25
N GLY A 51 -5.86 7.23 -11.57
CA GLY A 51 -6.83 6.75 -12.57
C GLY A 51 -7.88 7.78 -12.99
N THR A 52 -8.02 8.88 -12.26
CA THR A 52 -8.96 9.95 -12.60
C THR A 52 -8.48 10.83 -13.76
N PRO A 53 -9.35 11.63 -14.40
CA PRO A 53 -8.90 12.67 -15.32
C PRO A 53 -7.92 13.66 -14.68
N TYR A 54 -8.06 13.92 -13.37
CA TYR A 54 -7.24 14.90 -12.66
C TYR A 54 -5.82 14.40 -12.36
N ASP A 55 -5.66 13.11 -12.09
CA ASP A 55 -4.36 12.42 -12.11
C ASP A 55 -3.62 12.71 -13.44
N ARG A 56 -4.30 12.57 -14.58
CA ARG A 56 -3.72 12.86 -15.90
C ARG A 56 -3.41 14.34 -16.11
N VAL A 57 -4.24 15.25 -15.58
CA VAL A 57 -3.99 16.70 -15.66
C VAL A 57 -2.76 17.08 -14.84
N ALA A 58 -2.64 16.57 -13.60
CA ALA A 58 -1.45 16.76 -12.77
C ALA A 58 -0.19 16.21 -13.45
N ALA A 59 -0.25 14.99 -13.99
CA ALA A 59 0.86 14.39 -14.71
C ALA A 59 1.28 15.18 -15.95
N LYS A 60 0.31 15.77 -16.67
CA LYS A 60 0.60 16.67 -17.80
C LYS A 60 1.29 17.94 -17.33
N TYR A 61 0.78 18.58 -16.29
CA TYR A 61 1.38 19.79 -15.72
C TYR A 61 2.84 19.55 -15.31
N ILE A 62 3.11 18.47 -14.58
CA ILE A 62 4.45 18.11 -14.12
C ILE A 62 5.38 17.88 -15.32
N LYS A 63 4.93 17.13 -16.34
CA LYS A 63 5.70 16.93 -17.57
C LYS A 63 6.04 18.25 -18.25
N ASP A 64 5.05 19.12 -18.43
CA ASP A 64 5.23 20.41 -19.10
C ASP A 64 6.19 21.31 -18.31
N ALA A 65 6.11 21.30 -16.97
CA ALA A 65 7.03 22.01 -16.09
C ALA A 65 8.46 21.47 -16.24
N MET A 66 8.66 20.15 -16.17
CA MET A 66 9.96 19.52 -16.41
C MET A 66 10.56 19.95 -17.76
N GLU A 67 9.78 19.86 -18.84
CA GLU A 67 10.24 20.25 -20.19
C GLU A 67 10.58 21.74 -20.28
N ALA A 68 9.80 22.60 -19.64
CA ALA A 68 10.05 24.03 -19.62
C ALA A 68 11.32 24.40 -18.84
N SER A 69 11.68 23.61 -17.82
CA SER A 69 12.92 23.73 -17.04
C SER A 69 14.13 23.04 -17.70
N GLY A 70 13.99 22.55 -18.94
CA GLY A 70 15.09 21.94 -19.70
C GLY A 70 15.38 20.47 -19.35
N ILE A 71 14.48 19.83 -18.60
CA ILE A 71 14.55 18.40 -18.28
C ILE A 71 13.92 17.64 -19.45
N SER A 72 14.69 16.74 -20.09
CA SER A 72 14.22 16.02 -21.27
C SER A 72 13.28 14.89 -20.87
N PRO A 73 12.21 14.60 -21.62
CA PRO A 73 11.31 13.49 -21.31
C PRO A 73 12.02 12.13 -21.42
N LEU A 74 11.77 11.23 -20.46
CA LEU A 74 12.23 9.84 -20.46
C LEU A 74 11.02 8.89 -20.51
N GLY A 75 11.16 7.74 -21.19
CA GLY A 75 10.05 6.81 -21.41
C GLY A 75 9.16 7.22 -22.59
N LYS A 76 7.86 6.87 -22.53
CA LYS A 76 6.92 7.15 -23.62
C LYS A 76 6.42 8.59 -23.52
N ASN A 77 7.14 9.52 -24.15
CA ASN A 77 6.84 10.95 -24.14
C ASN A 77 6.80 11.55 -22.71
N GLY A 78 7.78 11.17 -21.87
CA GLY A 78 7.87 11.62 -20.48
C GLY A 78 7.03 10.80 -19.49
N TYR A 79 6.46 9.68 -19.92
CA TYR A 79 5.61 8.84 -19.09
C TYR A 79 6.06 7.39 -19.05
N GLN A 80 5.82 6.74 -17.90
CA GLN A 80 5.81 5.30 -17.74
C GLN A 80 4.42 4.87 -17.27
N PHE A 81 3.62 4.34 -18.20
CA PHE A 81 2.25 3.91 -17.90
C PHE A 81 2.22 2.53 -17.23
N PHE A 82 1.27 2.34 -16.31
CA PHE A 82 1.02 1.06 -15.65
C PHE A 82 -0.48 0.87 -15.35
N GLU A 83 -0.86 -0.38 -15.10
CA GLU A 83 -2.20 -0.77 -14.64
C GLU A 83 -2.18 -1.13 -13.16
N PHE A 84 -3.24 -0.80 -12.45
CA PHE A 84 -3.43 -1.17 -11.05
C PHE A 84 -4.87 -1.61 -10.78
N ILE A 85 -5.08 -2.35 -9.68
CA ILE A 85 -6.42 -2.77 -9.25
C ILE A 85 -7.02 -1.62 -8.44
N GLU A 86 -8.03 -0.94 -8.97
CA GLU A 86 -8.72 0.16 -8.31
C GLU A 86 -9.70 -0.34 -7.25
N LYS A 87 -10.51 -1.34 -7.62
CA LYS A 87 -11.46 -2.00 -6.73
C LYS A 87 -11.72 -3.43 -7.16
N GLN A 88 -12.36 -4.19 -6.28
CA GLN A 88 -12.97 -5.48 -6.61
C GLN A 88 -14.48 -5.32 -6.72
N ASP A 89 -15.13 -6.19 -7.50
CA ASP A 89 -16.58 -6.24 -7.64
C ASP A 89 -17.08 -7.69 -7.79
N PHE A 90 -18.38 -7.87 -7.69
CA PHE A 90 -19.02 -9.16 -7.94
C PHE A 90 -18.89 -9.50 -9.42
N GLY A 91 -18.43 -10.71 -9.74
CA GLY A 91 -18.62 -11.28 -11.07
C GLY A 91 -20.10 -11.54 -11.37
N GLU A 92 -20.45 -11.59 -12.65
CA GLU A 92 -21.84 -11.75 -13.10
C GLU A 92 -22.40 -13.15 -12.85
N ASP A 93 -21.53 -14.14 -12.65
CA ASP A 93 -21.85 -15.57 -12.50
C ASP A 93 -22.05 -16.00 -11.03
N ASN A 94 -22.09 -15.05 -10.09
CA ASN A 94 -22.39 -15.33 -8.69
C ASN A 94 -23.79 -15.96 -8.54
N SER A 95 -23.85 -17.15 -7.98
CA SER A 95 -25.10 -17.87 -7.74
C SER A 95 -25.02 -18.71 -6.48
N VAL A 96 -26.13 -18.79 -5.74
CA VAL A 96 -26.28 -19.70 -4.61
C VAL A 96 -27.64 -20.38 -4.72
N SER A 97 -27.70 -21.68 -4.47
CA SER A 97 -28.94 -22.42 -4.26
C SER A 97 -28.86 -23.34 -3.07
N ILE A 98 -30.01 -23.52 -2.41
CA ILE A 98 -30.19 -24.45 -1.30
C ILE A 98 -31.19 -25.51 -1.72
N ASP A 99 -30.78 -26.78 -1.75
CA ASP A 99 -31.60 -27.90 -2.24
C ASP A 99 -32.27 -27.57 -3.59
N ALA A 100 -31.47 -27.05 -4.53
CA ALA A 100 -31.86 -26.57 -5.87
C ALA A 100 -32.82 -25.36 -5.91
N LYS A 101 -33.10 -24.70 -4.78
CA LYS A 101 -33.84 -23.43 -4.76
C LYS A 101 -32.86 -22.26 -4.89
N PRO A 102 -32.94 -21.46 -5.96
CA PRO A 102 -32.02 -20.34 -6.16
C PRO A 102 -32.29 -19.21 -5.16
N LEU A 103 -31.22 -18.55 -4.74
CA LEU A 103 -31.23 -17.33 -3.94
C LEU A 103 -30.88 -16.12 -4.80
N GLN A 104 -31.30 -14.93 -4.36
CA GLN A 104 -31.04 -13.66 -5.04
C GLN A 104 -29.85 -12.91 -4.43
N LEU A 105 -28.83 -12.62 -5.24
CA LEU A 105 -27.68 -11.80 -4.84
C LEU A 105 -28.13 -10.40 -4.41
N GLY A 106 -27.54 -9.88 -3.32
CA GLY A 106 -27.85 -8.57 -2.76
C GLY A 106 -29.17 -8.50 -1.98
N LYS A 107 -29.96 -9.58 -1.99
CA LYS A 107 -31.19 -9.70 -1.19
C LYS A 107 -31.06 -10.82 -0.15
N ASP A 108 -30.81 -12.04 -0.63
CA ASP A 108 -30.78 -13.26 0.18
C ASP A 108 -29.34 -13.63 0.58
N PHE A 109 -28.37 -13.31 -0.29
CA PHE A 109 -26.95 -13.60 -0.08
C PHE A 109 -26.03 -12.52 -0.67
N SER A 110 -24.77 -12.54 -0.22
CA SER A 110 -23.66 -11.79 -0.81
C SER A 110 -22.37 -12.63 -0.77
N VAL A 111 -21.32 -12.19 -1.48
CA VAL A 111 -20.00 -12.83 -1.50
C VAL A 111 -18.99 -11.93 -0.80
N PHE A 112 -18.13 -12.49 0.05
CA PHE A 112 -17.11 -11.67 0.71
C PHE A 112 -15.99 -11.28 -0.26
N PRO A 113 -15.44 -10.04 -0.19
CA PRO A 113 -14.37 -9.60 -1.10
C PRO A 113 -13.07 -10.43 -1.05
N PHE A 114 -12.87 -11.19 0.03
CA PHE A 114 -11.75 -12.12 0.19
C PHE A 114 -12.09 -13.58 -0.18
N SER A 115 -13.28 -13.84 -0.72
CA SER A 115 -13.64 -15.16 -1.25
C SER A 115 -12.77 -15.52 -2.45
N SER A 116 -12.51 -16.81 -2.67
CA SER A 116 -12.03 -17.25 -3.98
C SER A 116 -13.16 -17.28 -4.99
N SER A 117 -12.80 -17.28 -6.28
CA SER A 117 -13.74 -17.61 -7.34
C SER A 117 -13.80 -19.12 -7.57
N GLY A 118 -14.98 -19.68 -7.79
CA GLY A 118 -15.18 -21.10 -8.06
C GLY A 118 -16.53 -21.65 -7.61
N PHE A 119 -16.80 -22.90 -7.98
CA PHE A 119 -18.02 -23.62 -7.61
C PHE A 119 -17.78 -24.56 -6.41
N LEU A 120 -18.72 -24.57 -5.48
CA LEU A 120 -18.76 -25.51 -4.36
C LEU A 120 -20.19 -26.01 -4.14
N SER A 121 -20.31 -27.33 -3.99
CA SER A 121 -21.54 -28.04 -3.68
C SER A 121 -21.28 -28.96 -2.49
N ALA A 122 -21.85 -28.64 -1.32
CA ALA A 122 -21.60 -29.38 -0.09
C ALA A 122 -22.71 -29.22 0.96
N ASN A 123 -22.71 -30.09 1.96
CA ASN A 123 -23.54 -29.93 3.16
C ASN A 123 -23.00 -28.83 4.09
N VAL A 124 -23.82 -28.40 5.05
CA VAL A 124 -23.49 -27.32 5.99
C VAL A 124 -23.29 -27.86 7.40
N VAL A 125 -22.30 -27.35 8.12
CA VAL A 125 -22.07 -27.64 9.54
C VAL A 125 -21.95 -26.33 10.31
N PHE A 126 -22.71 -26.21 11.39
CA PHE A 126 -22.60 -25.04 12.27
C PHE A 126 -21.32 -25.11 13.10
N ALA A 127 -20.49 -24.07 13.01
CA ALA A 127 -19.18 -23.97 13.64
C ALA A 127 -19.08 -22.75 14.58
N GLY A 128 -20.17 -22.41 15.27
CA GLY A 128 -20.17 -21.39 16.33
C GLY A 128 -19.77 -20.00 15.82
N PHE A 129 -18.85 -19.34 16.55
CA PHE A 129 -18.23 -18.08 16.10
C PHE A 129 -16.99 -18.32 15.23
N GLY A 130 -16.65 -19.58 14.94
CA GLY A 130 -15.51 -19.96 14.11
C GLY A 130 -14.17 -19.80 14.83
N PHE A 131 -14.15 -19.90 16.16
CA PHE A 131 -12.96 -19.68 16.98
C PHE A 131 -12.22 -20.97 17.36
N SER A 132 -10.90 -20.85 17.49
CA SER A 132 -10.02 -21.84 18.12
C SER A 132 -8.94 -21.06 18.87
N ILE A 133 -9.26 -20.69 20.10
CA ILE A 133 -8.49 -19.80 20.97
C ILE A 133 -7.99 -20.61 22.16
N ASN A 134 -6.68 -20.57 22.39
CA ASN A 134 -6.04 -21.20 23.53
C ASN A 134 -4.97 -20.26 24.09
N THR A 135 -5.38 -19.36 24.97
CA THR A 135 -4.52 -18.41 25.68
C THR A 135 -4.65 -18.60 27.18
N ASP A 136 -3.74 -18.00 27.96
CA ASP A 136 -3.76 -18.08 29.42
C ASP A 136 -5.03 -17.47 30.03
N SER A 137 -5.69 -16.55 29.30
CA SER A 137 -6.89 -15.83 29.73
C SER A 137 -8.19 -16.30 29.06
N LEU A 138 -8.11 -17.02 27.93
CA LEU A 138 -9.27 -17.43 27.16
C LEU A 138 -9.04 -18.78 26.47
N VAL A 139 -9.92 -19.74 26.77
CA VAL A 139 -10.02 -21.01 26.05
C VAL A 139 -11.40 -21.11 25.41
N TRP A 140 -11.42 -21.30 24.09
CA TRP A 140 -12.63 -21.43 23.28
C TRP A 140 -12.33 -22.20 21.99
N ASP A 141 -13.01 -23.30 21.71
CA ASP A 141 -12.79 -24.05 20.46
C ASP A 141 -14.10 -24.57 19.88
N ASP A 142 -14.56 -23.92 18.81
CA ASP A 142 -15.81 -24.28 18.12
C ASP A 142 -15.64 -25.57 17.30
N TYR A 143 -14.42 -25.84 16.82
CA TYR A 143 -14.10 -26.97 15.96
C TYR A 143 -13.89 -28.28 16.73
N GLN A 144 -13.83 -28.24 18.06
CA GLN A 144 -13.77 -29.45 18.89
C GLN A 144 -15.00 -30.36 18.66
N THR A 145 -16.13 -29.78 18.28
CA THR A 145 -17.38 -30.52 18.07
C THR A 145 -17.98 -30.38 16.68
N ALA A 146 -17.38 -29.60 15.79
CA ALA A 146 -17.88 -29.34 14.44
C ALA A 146 -16.90 -29.86 13.38
N ASP A 147 -17.25 -30.96 12.71
CA ASP A 147 -16.44 -31.49 11.59
C ASP A 147 -16.81 -30.79 10.28
N VAL A 148 -16.05 -29.76 9.94
CA VAL A 148 -16.24 -28.95 8.73
C VAL A 148 -15.54 -29.53 7.49
N THR A 149 -14.84 -30.66 7.62
CA THR A 149 -14.05 -31.25 6.52
C THR A 149 -14.92 -31.45 5.27
N GLU A 150 -14.51 -30.83 4.16
CA GLU A 150 -15.17 -30.85 2.84
C GLU A 150 -16.61 -30.29 2.83
N LYS A 151 -16.97 -29.49 3.85
CA LYS A 151 -18.32 -28.93 4.03
C LYS A 151 -18.30 -27.41 4.05
N TRP A 152 -19.48 -26.80 3.96
CA TRP A 152 -19.68 -25.40 4.31
C TRP A 152 -19.65 -25.24 5.83
N ALA A 153 -18.74 -24.41 6.35
CA ALA A 153 -18.76 -24.00 7.74
C ALA A 153 -19.71 -22.80 7.93
N LEU A 154 -20.85 -23.00 8.61
CA LEU A 154 -21.75 -21.93 9.00
C LEU A 154 -21.28 -21.27 10.29
N ILE A 155 -20.87 -20.01 10.20
CA ILE A 155 -20.20 -19.26 11.27
C ILE A 155 -20.96 -17.96 11.58
N LEU A 156 -21.14 -17.68 12.86
CA LEU A 156 -21.66 -16.39 13.35
C LEU A 156 -20.61 -15.28 13.16
N ARG A 157 -21.03 -14.16 12.60
CA ARG A 157 -20.25 -12.90 12.58
C ARG A 157 -20.18 -12.28 13.97
N GLY A 158 -19.21 -11.40 14.20
CA GLY A 158 -19.00 -10.74 15.50
C GLY A 158 -18.31 -11.61 16.55
N ASP A 159 -18.55 -11.34 17.83
CA ASP A 159 -17.95 -12.11 18.92
C ASP A 159 -18.89 -12.19 20.14
N PRO A 160 -18.64 -13.11 21.09
CA PRO A 160 -19.48 -13.29 22.27
C PRO A 160 -19.59 -12.07 23.20
N GLU A 161 -18.69 -11.09 23.09
CA GLU A 161 -18.67 -9.88 23.93
C GLU A 161 -18.74 -8.62 23.06
N HIS A 162 -19.59 -8.65 22.04
CA HIS A 162 -19.78 -7.52 21.13
C HIS A 162 -20.06 -6.21 21.90
N GLY A 163 -19.40 -5.12 21.47
CA GLY A 163 -19.50 -3.81 22.13
C GLY A 163 -18.57 -3.62 23.35
N ASN A 164 -17.85 -4.66 23.80
CA ASN A 164 -16.81 -4.52 24.82
C ASN A 164 -15.45 -4.16 24.19
N PRO A 165 -14.93 -2.92 24.36
CA PRO A 165 -13.65 -2.51 23.77
C PRO A 165 -12.44 -3.28 24.31
N ASN A 166 -12.59 -3.98 25.45
CA ASN A 166 -11.54 -4.80 26.07
C ASN A 166 -11.82 -6.31 25.93
N SER A 167 -12.70 -6.71 25.02
CA SER A 167 -13.03 -8.13 24.81
C SER A 167 -11.78 -8.94 24.44
N PRO A 168 -11.50 -10.05 25.15
CA PRO A 168 -10.42 -10.97 24.78
C PRO A 168 -10.69 -11.68 23.44
N PHE A 169 -11.92 -11.60 22.91
CA PHE A 169 -12.29 -12.14 21.60
C PHE A 169 -12.04 -11.15 20.44
N ALA A 170 -11.93 -9.85 20.72
CA ALA A 170 -11.77 -8.82 19.69
C ALA A 170 -10.62 -9.11 18.69
N PRO A 171 -9.44 -9.63 19.09
CA PRO A 171 -8.37 -9.98 18.16
C PRO A 171 -8.69 -11.13 17.19
N PHE A 172 -9.79 -11.85 17.40
CA PHE A 172 -10.21 -13.02 16.62
C PHE A 172 -11.53 -12.79 15.86
N ALA A 173 -12.26 -11.71 16.18
CA ALA A 173 -13.62 -11.46 15.71
C ALA A 173 -13.76 -11.22 14.19
N GLY A 174 -12.67 -10.86 13.50
CA GLY A 174 -12.67 -10.51 12.08
C GLY A 174 -13.15 -11.65 11.18
N ASP A 175 -14.12 -11.36 10.30
CA ASP A 175 -14.75 -12.33 9.38
C ASP A 175 -13.72 -13.11 8.55
N LYS A 176 -12.69 -12.43 8.03
CA LYS A 176 -11.61 -13.05 7.27
C LYS A 176 -10.77 -14.00 8.12
N HIS A 177 -10.45 -13.64 9.36
CA HIS A 177 -9.67 -14.48 10.27
C HIS A 177 -10.41 -15.79 10.56
N LYS A 178 -11.71 -15.71 10.83
CA LYS A 178 -12.57 -16.88 11.03
C LYS A 178 -12.64 -17.77 9.80
N ALA A 179 -12.81 -17.18 8.62
CA ALA A 179 -12.89 -17.93 7.38
C ALA A 179 -11.57 -18.63 7.03
N THR A 180 -10.42 -17.98 7.28
CA THR A 180 -9.09 -18.61 7.16
C THR A 180 -8.93 -19.79 8.12
N LEU A 181 -9.34 -19.65 9.38
CA LEU A 181 -9.31 -20.75 10.33
C LEU A 181 -10.23 -21.91 9.92
N ALA A 182 -11.44 -21.62 9.45
CA ALA A 182 -12.38 -22.65 8.98
C ALA A 182 -11.78 -23.49 7.83
N LYS A 183 -11.16 -22.81 6.87
CA LYS A 183 -10.43 -23.46 5.78
C LYS A 183 -9.38 -24.44 6.31
N GLU A 184 -8.62 -24.04 7.32
CA GLU A 184 -7.55 -24.87 7.89
C GLU A 184 -8.05 -26.08 8.64
N ARG A 185 -9.28 -25.98 9.16
CA ARG A 185 -10.01 -27.08 9.75
C ARG A 185 -10.66 -27.98 8.69
N GLY A 186 -10.40 -27.74 7.40
CA GLY A 186 -10.83 -28.56 6.28
C GLY A 186 -12.11 -28.10 5.60
N ALA A 187 -12.67 -26.94 5.97
CA ALA A 187 -13.86 -26.42 5.30
C ALA A 187 -13.60 -26.21 3.81
N ALA A 188 -14.52 -26.69 2.97
CA ALA A 188 -14.48 -26.44 1.54
C ALA A 188 -14.95 -25.00 1.21
N GLY A 189 -15.81 -24.45 2.05
CA GLY A 189 -16.32 -23.08 1.95
C GLY A 189 -16.85 -22.59 3.29
N VAL A 190 -17.14 -21.30 3.39
CA VAL A 190 -17.65 -20.67 4.62
C VAL A 190 -18.94 -19.90 4.32
N ILE A 191 -19.93 -20.10 5.18
CA ILE A 191 -21.16 -19.30 5.23
C ILE A 191 -21.11 -18.45 6.48
N LEU A 192 -21.01 -17.13 6.34
CA LEU A 192 -21.11 -16.20 7.44
C LEU A 192 -22.56 -15.72 7.59
N VAL A 193 -23.04 -15.64 8.83
CA VAL A 193 -24.37 -15.10 9.14
C VAL A 193 -24.28 -14.11 10.30
N SER A 194 -24.95 -12.98 10.17
CA SER A 194 -25.01 -11.98 11.24
C SER A 194 -25.90 -12.49 12.38
N GLY A 195 -25.43 -12.38 13.62
CA GLY A 195 -26.28 -12.51 14.80
C GLY A 195 -27.04 -11.19 15.08
N LYS A 196 -28.08 -11.19 15.92
CA LYS A 196 -28.83 -9.95 16.20
C LYS A 196 -28.02 -8.97 17.05
N GLU A 197 -27.14 -9.48 17.91
CA GLU A 197 -26.32 -8.63 18.77
C GLU A 197 -25.20 -7.93 17.98
N PHE A 198 -24.70 -8.56 16.93
CA PHE A 198 -23.64 -8.00 16.08
C PHE A 198 -24.18 -7.02 15.03
N ASP A 199 -25.31 -7.35 14.41
CA ASP A 199 -25.87 -6.62 13.29
C ASP A 199 -27.39 -6.80 13.29
N GLU A 200 -28.07 -5.80 13.87
CA GLU A 200 -29.51 -5.81 14.04
C GLU A 200 -30.25 -5.78 12.69
N GLU A 201 -29.70 -5.11 11.69
CA GLU A 201 -30.29 -4.91 10.35
C GLU A 201 -29.97 -6.04 9.36
N ASP A 202 -29.04 -6.94 9.72
CA ASP A 202 -28.59 -8.07 8.91
C ASP A 202 -27.98 -7.63 7.56
N GLU A 203 -27.26 -6.52 7.54
CA GLU A 203 -26.76 -5.94 6.30
C GLU A 203 -25.82 -6.91 5.56
N LEU A 204 -26.06 -7.07 4.26
CA LEU A 204 -25.20 -7.87 3.41
C LEU A 204 -23.90 -7.12 3.11
N ILE A 205 -22.79 -7.84 3.14
CA ILE A 205 -21.48 -7.29 2.81
C ILE A 205 -21.45 -6.79 1.37
N ASN A 206 -20.77 -5.66 1.17
CA ASN A 206 -20.51 -5.07 -0.14
C ASN A 206 -19.00 -4.95 -0.37
N PHE A 207 -18.61 -4.73 -1.63
CA PHE A 207 -17.22 -4.41 -1.97
C PHE A 207 -16.87 -3.01 -1.49
N ASN A 208 -16.23 -2.97 -0.32
CA ASN A 208 -15.81 -1.72 0.28
C ASN A 208 -14.29 -1.53 0.19
N GLN A 209 -13.51 -2.60 0.05
CA GLN A 209 -12.04 -2.55 -0.02
C GLN A 209 -11.48 -3.68 -0.89
N LYS A 210 -10.27 -3.48 -1.42
CA LYS A 210 -9.47 -4.55 -2.02
C LYS A 210 -8.98 -5.48 -0.90
N LEU A 211 -9.37 -6.75 -0.94
CA LEU A 211 -8.90 -7.76 0.01
C LEU A 211 -8.26 -8.94 -0.74
N PHE A 212 -7.20 -9.51 -0.17
CA PHE A 212 -6.59 -10.72 -0.71
C PHE A 212 -7.52 -11.91 -0.54
N GLU A 213 -7.56 -12.80 -1.53
CA GLU A 213 -8.39 -14.00 -1.47
C GLU A 213 -7.86 -15.03 -0.46
N ILE A 214 -8.76 -15.77 0.19
CA ILE A 214 -8.41 -16.87 1.09
C ILE A 214 -8.56 -18.24 0.42
N GLY A 215 -8.71 -18.29 -0.90
CA GLY A 215 -8.71 -19.48 -1.76
C GLY A 215 -9.75 -20.58 -1.43
N ILE A 216 -10.83 -20.23 -0.73
CA ILE A 216 -12.08 -21.00 -0.67
C ILE A 216 -13.29 -20.05 -0.87
N PRO A 217 -14.45 -20.54 -1.33
CA PRO A 217 -15.66 -19.75 -1.41
C PRO A 217 -16.14 -19.27 -0.02
N VAL A 218 -16.47 -17.98 0.08
CA VAL A 218 -17.02 -17.37 1.30
C VAL A 218 -18.23 -16.51 0.96
N ILE A 219 -19.39 -16.92 1.46
CA ILE A 219 -20.66 -16.22 1.24
C ILE A 219 -21.26 -15.72 2.56
N GLN A 220 -22.05 -14.65 2.49
CA GLN A 220 -22.97 -14.25 3.55
C GLN A 220 -24.37 -14.71 3.16
N LEU A 221 -25.10 -15.33 4.09
CA LEU A 221 -26.55 -15.55 3.95
C LEU A 221 -27.28 -14.67 4.96
N LYS A 222 -28.43 -14.10 4.56
CA LYS A 222 -29.35 -13.44 5.51
C LYS A 222 -29.80 -14.44 6.58
N ARG A 223 -30.05 -13.94 7.80
CA ARG A 223 -30.56 -14.72 8.92
C ARG A 223 -31.83 -15.47 8.58
N GLU A 224 -32.72 -14.88 7.79
CA GLU A 224 -33.98 -15.54 7.39
C GLU A 224 -33.72 -16.82 6.59
N ILE A 225 -32.78 -16.79 5.64
CA ILE A 225 -32.39 -17.95 4.84
C ILE A 225 -31.74 -19.02 5.73
N VAL A 226 -30.86 -18.60 6.65
CA VAL A 226 -30.24 -19.54 7.60
C VAL A 226 -31.28 -20.12 8.58
N ASN A 227 -32.29 -19.35 8.96
CA ASN A 227 -33.38 -19.87 9.79
C ASN A 227 -34.21 -20.95 9.06
N GLU A 228 -34.39 -20.85 7.75
CA GLU A 228 -35.02 -21.90 6.95
C GLU A 228 -34.19 -23.20 6.98
N LEU A 229 -32.86 -23.09 6.84
CA LEU A 229 -31.92 -24.21 6.98
C LEU A 229 -31.99 -24.88 8.36
N LEU A 230 -32.18 -24.09 9.41
CA LEU A 230 -32.16 -24.54 10.80
C LEU A 230 -33.52 -25.05 11.31
N LYS A 231 -34.62 -24.71 10.62
CA LYS A 231 -35.99 -25.05 11.01
C LYS A 231 -36.22 -26.55 11.26
N PRO A 232 -35.71 -27.50 10.44
CA PRO A 232 -35.88 -28.94 10.71
C PRO A 232 -35.25 -29.40 12.03
N TYR A 233 -34.31 -28.63 12.57
CA TYR A 233 -33.57 -28.93 13.80
C TYR A 233 -34.12 -28.17 15.03
N GLY A 234 -35.23 -27.45 14.86
CA GLY A 234 -35.81 -26.63 15.93
C GLY A 234 -34.87 -25.52 16.40
N GLN A 235 -33.99 -25.03 15.53
CA GLN A 235 -33.06 -23.95 15.79
C GLN A 235 -33.38 -22.73 14.92
N THR A 236 -32.91 -21.58 15.38
CA THR A 236 -32.80 -20.32 14.65
C THR A 236 -31.42 -19.71 14.93
N VAL A 237 -30.95 -18.80 14.08
CA VAL A 237 -29.70 -18.04 14.30
C VAL A 237 -29.70 -17.41 15.69
N SER A 238 -30.78 -16.74 16.10
CA SER A 238 -30.90 -16.13 17.43
C SER A 238 -30.84 -17.16 18.57
N SER A 239 -31.44 -18.34 18.39
CA SER A 239 -31.36 -19.39 19.41
C SER A 239 -29.94 -19.96 19.55
N LEU A 240 -29.21 -20.09 18.43
CA LEU A 240 -27.82 -20.55 18.41
C LEU A 240 -26.91 -19.48 19.03
N GLU A 241 -27.03 -18.23 18.62
CA GLU A 241 -26.32 -17.08 19.20
C GLU A 241 -26.48 -17.04 20.72
N LYS A 242 -27.73 -17.08 21.23
CA LYS A 242 -27.99 -17.12 22.68
C LYS A 242 -27.36 -18.31 23.40
N LYS A 243 -27.28 -19.47 22.75
CA LYS A 243 -26.59 -20.65 23.30
C LYS A 243 -25.08 -20.43 23.34
N MET A 244 -24.50 -19.88 22.28
CA MET A 244 -23.07 -19.56 22.23
C MET A 244 -22.69 -18.55 23.31
N LEU A 245 -23.48 -17.49 23.49
CA LEU A 245 -23.27 -16.49 24.56
C LEU A 245 -23.29 -17.10 25.96
N LYS A 246 -24.09 -18.16 26.17
CA LYS A 246 -24.14 -18.93 27.43
C LYS A 246 -23.11 -20.05 27.52
N ARG A 247 -22.17 -20.16 26.57
CA ARG A 247 -21.20 -21.25 26.42
C ARG A 247 -21.85 -22.65 26.32
N GLN A 248 -23.07 -22.71 25.79
CA GLN A 248 -23.82 -23.95 25.55
C GLN A 248 -23.69 -24.38 24.08
N ASN A 249 -22.45 -24.63 23.63
CA ASN A 249 -22.16 -24.90 22.23
C ASN A 249 -22.99 -26.12 21.72
N PRO A 250 -23.84 -25.97 20.69
CA PRO A 250 -24.54 -27.09 20.08
C PRO A 250 -23.54 -28.07 19.45
N LYS A 251 -23.44 -29.27 20.02
CA LYS A 251 -22.52 -30.30 19.55
C LYS A 251 -22.90 -30.76 18.14
N ASN A 252 -21.99 -30.59 17.19
CA ASN A 252 -22.01 -31.14 15.83
C ASN A 252 -23.35 -31.00 15.10
N LEU A 253 -23.90 -29.78 15.05
CA LEU A 253 -25.13 -29.52 14.30
C LEU A 253 -24.84 -29.57 12.79
N ILE A 254 -25.04 -30.75 12.21
CA ILE A 254 -24.95 -31.01 10.77
C ILE A 254 -26.30 -30.72 10.12
N ILE A 255 -26.28 -29.81 9.14
CA ILE A 255 -27.45 -29.39 8.37
C ILE A 255 -27.42 -30.18 7.05
N SER A 256 -28.45 -30.98 6.83
CA SER A 256 -28.58 -31.91 5.70
C SER A 256 -28.82 -31.23 4.35
N ALA A 257 -29.13 -29.93 4.36
CA ALA A 257 -29.28 -29.14 3.15
C ALA A 257 -27.99 -29.12 2.33
N MET A 258 -28.16 -29.21 1.02
CA MET A 258 -27.09 -29.10 0.03
C MET A 258 -27.03 -27.64 -0.43
N VAL A 259 -25.88 -27.01 -0.26
CA VAL A 259 -25.64 -25.63 -0.70
C VAL A 259 -24.69 -25.65 -1.88
N ASP A 260 -25.20 -25.23 -3.02
CA ASP A 260 -24.45 -24.99 -4.24
C ASP A 260 -24.15 -23.50 -4.32
N ALA A 261 -22.89 -23.11 -4.46
CA ALA A 261 -22.50 -21.73 -4.71
C ALA A 261 -21.45 -21.66 -5.81
N ASN A 262 -21.66 -20.79 -6.78
CA ASN A 262 -20.59 -20.27 -7.63
C ASN A 262 -20.25 -18.87 -7.12
N THR A 263 -19.03 -18.68 -6.64
CA THR A 263 -18.50 -17.37 -6.24
C THR A 263 -17.61 -16.83 -7.34
N SER A 264 -17.68 -15.53 -7.59
CA SER A 264 -16.90 -14.85 -8.62
C SER A 264 -16.59 -13.42 -8.20
N ILE A 265 -15.31 -13.08 -8.22
CA ILE A 265 -14.79 -11.75 -7.89
C ILE A 265 -13.97 -11.26 -9.07
N ILE A 266 -14.29 -10.06 -9.54
CA ILE A 266 -13.54 -9.40 -10.61
C ILE A 266 -12.70 -8.25 -10.06
N ASN A 267 -11.47 -8.13 -10.56
CA ASN A 267 -10.61 -6.99 -10.29
C ASN A 267 -10.87 -5.92 -11.35
N ILE A 268 -11.41 -4.78 -10.93
CA ILE A 268 -11.57 -3.62 -11.80
C ILE A 268 -10.23 -2.89 -11.83
N LYS A 269 -9.60 -2.97 -13.01
CA LYS A 269 -8.32 -2.33 -13.27
C LYS A 269 -8.50 -0.90 -13.76
N ASN A 270 -7.59 -0.03 -13.35
CA ASN A 270 -7.47 1.32 -13.86
C ASN A 270 -6.01 1.60 -14.24
N LYS A 271 -5.74 2.75 -14.86
CA LYS A 271 -4.43 3.13 -15.41
C LYS A 271 -3.95 4.42 -14.78
N SER A 272 -2.67 4.46 -14.44
CA SER A 272 -1.97 5.69 -14.06
C SER A 272 -0.58 5.71 -14.71
N GLN A 273 0.26 6.67 -14.33
CA GLN A 273 1.56 6.89 -14.92
C GLN A 273 2.56 7.44 -13.91
N ASN A 274 3.83 7.10 -14.08
CA ASN A 274 4.90 7.93 -13.56
C ASN A 274 5.24 9.00 -14.60
N VAL A 275 5.55 10.22 -14.15
CA VAL A 275 6.13 11.28 -15.00
C VAL A 275 7.63 11.24 -14.83
N VAL A 276 8.37 11.05 -15.92
CA VAL A 276 9.81 10.78 -15.88
C VAL A 276 10.55 11.74 -16.81
N GLY A 277 11.46 12.51 -16.23
CA GLY A 277 12.40 13.37 -16.93
C GLY A 277 13.84 12.95 -16.68
N ILE A 278 14.75 13.37 -17.57
CA ILE A 278 16.19 13.15 -17.47
C ILE A 278 16.98 14.43 -17.75
N ILE A 279 17.97 14.66 -16.91
CA ILE A 279 19.02 15.66 -17.09
C ILE A 279 20.29 14.88 -17.42
N GLU A 280 20.81 15.02 -18.64
CA GLU A 280 22.04 14.33 -19.04
C GLU A 280 23.25 14.92 -18.31
N GLY A 281 24.04 14.03 -17.68
CA GLY A 281 25.26 14.41 -16.98
C GLY A 281 26.35 14.93 -17.92
N SER A 282 27.21 15.80 -17.41
CA SER A 282 28.27 16.46 -18.18
C SER A 282 29.50 15.57 -18.43
N HIS A 283 29.69 14.49 -17.63
CA HIS A 283 30.86 13.63 -17.75
C HIS A 283 30.63 12.48 -18.75
N PRO A 284 31.54 12.23 -19.72
CA PRO A 284 31.37 11.20 -20.75
C PRO A 284 31.13 9.78 -20.23
N VAL A 285 31.68 9.46 -19.05
CA VAL A 285 31.54 8.14 -18.42
C VAL A 285 30.43 8.13 -17.37
N TYR A 286 30.27 9.20 -16.58
CA TYR A 286 29.36 9.20 -15.43
C TYR A 286 27.92 9.53 -15.82
N LYS A 287 27.68 10.09 -17.01
CA LYS A 287 26.32 10.30 -17.52
C LYS A 287 25.48 9.03 -17.70
N ASN A 288 26.11 7.85 -17.70
CA ASN A 288 25.42 6.55 -17.70
C ASN A 288 25.21 5.99 -16.28
N GLN A 289 25.46 6.79 -15.25
CA GLN A 289 25.11 6.54 -13.87
C GLN A 289 24.05 7.57 -13.46
N TYR A 290 23.04 7.13 -12.72
CA TYR A 290 21.84 7.92 -12.48
C TYR A 290 21.59 8.13 -10.99
N VAL A 291 21.40 9.39 -10.60
CA VAL A 291 20.76 9.71 -9.32
C VAL A 291 19.28 9.91 -9.60
N VAL A 292 18.41 9.20 -8.88
CA VAL A 292 16.96 9.39 -8.98
C VAL A 292 16.53 10.43 -7.94
N LEU A 293 15.82 11.47 -8.37
CA LEU A 293 15.16 12.46 -7.54
C LEU A 293 13.64 12.27 -7.68
N GLY A 294 12.96 11.92 -6.59
CA GLY A 294 11.58 11.43 -6.64
C GLY A 294 10.63 12.09 -5.63
N ALA A 295 9.37 12.18 -5.99
CA ALA A 295 8.21 12.45 -5.12
C ALA A 295 6.97 11.80 -5.75
N HIS A 296 5.93 11.48 -4.99
CA HIS A 296 4.65 11.08 -5.60
C HIS A 296 3.76 12.31 -5.84
N TYR A 297 2.89 12.23 -6.83
CA TYR A 297 2.01 13.36 -7.18
C TYR A 297 0.52 13.07 -6.99
N ASP A 298 0.13 11.83 -6.74
CA ASP A 298 -1.26 11.50 -6.41
C ASP A 298 -1.60 11.88 -4.97
N HIS A 299 -2.91 11.92 -4.67
CA HIS A 299 -3.43 11.99 -3.31
C HIS A 299 -4.82 11.31 -3.24
N LEU A 300 -5.58 11.55 -2.17
CA LEU A 300 -6.76 10.75 -1.80
C LEU A 300 -8.06 11.07 -2.54
N GLY A 301 -8.07 12.05 -3.45
CA GLY A 301 -9.29 12.48 -4.13
C GLY A 301 -10.30 13.12 -3.19
N LEU A 302 -11.47 12.49 -3.04
CA LEU A 302 -12.52 12.92 -2.09
C LEU A 302 -12.41 12.24 -0.71
N GLY A 303 -11.41 11.36 -0.52
CA GLY A 303 -11.28 10.54 0.69
C GLY A 303 -12.51 9.68 0.95
N GLY A 304 -13.01 9.71 2.18
CA GLY A 304 -14.18 8.96 2.63
C GLY A 304 -13.86 7.56 3.15
N GLN A 305 -14.92 6.82 3.49
CA GLN A 305 -14.82 5.43 3.94
C GLN A 305 -13.98 4.60 2.97
N ASN A 306 -13.06 3.80 3.50
CA ASN A 306 -12.18 2.91 2.73
C ASN A 306 -11.05 3.59 1.93
N SER A 307 -10.79 4.87 2.17
CA SER A 307 -9.51 5.51 1.82
C SER A 307 -8.55 5.48 3.02
N SER A 308 -7.30 5.87 2.82
CA SER A 308 -6.35 6.14 3.90
C SER A 308 -6.63 7.47 4.63
N SER A 309 -7.76 8.14 4.35
CA SER A 309 -8.16 9.39 5.00
C SER A 309 -8.25 9.23 6.52
N ARG A 310 -7.74 10.23 7.23
CA ARG A 310 -7.85 10.35 8.69
C ARG A 310 -9.18 10.95 9.15
N THR A 311 -10.03 11.35 8.21
CA THR A 311 -11.41 11.81 8.44
C THR A 311 -12.37 11.04 7.53
N PRO A 312 -12.54 9.72 7.71
CA PRO A 312 -13.27 8.86 6.77
C PRO A 312 -14.77 9.19 6.67
N ASP A 313 -15.34 9.85 7.69
CA ASP A 313 -16.74 10.29 7.69
C ASP A 313 -16.99 11.54 6.83
N ILE A 314 -15.92 12.16 6.30
CA ILE A 314 -15.99 13.38 5.49
C ILE A 314 -15.60 13.05 4.05
N GLN A 315 -16.54 13.27 3.12
CA GLN A 315 -16.26 13.27 1.68
C GLN A 315 -16.03 14.71 1.20
N SER A 316 -14.77 15.09 1.07
CA SER A 316 -14.35 16.41 0.61
C SER A 316 -13.04 16.29 -0.14
N ILE A 317 -12.71 17.29 -0.96
CA ILE A 317 -11.44 17.33 -1.67
C ILE A 317 -10.30 17.25 -0.66
N HIS A 318 -9.42 16.27 -0.85
CA HIS A 318 -8.14 16.16 -0.15
C HIS A 318 -7.10 16.79 -1.06
N ASN A 319 -6.81 18.07 -0.83
CA ASN A 319 -5.95 18.85 -1.72
C ASN A 319 -4.51 18.37 -1.70
N GLY A 320 -4.02 17.82 -0.59
CA GLY A 320 -2.67 17.25 -0.54
C GLY A 320 -1.60 18.28 -0.83
N ALA A 321 -1.70 19.44 -0.18
CA ALA A 321 -0.78 20.56 -0.38
C ALA A 321 0.61 20.23 0.15
N ASP A 322 0.69 19.66 1.35
CA ASP A 322 1.93 19.11 1.86
C ASP A 322 2.16 17.71 1.32
N ASP A 323 1.11 16.89 1.27
CA ASP A 323 1.13 15.48 0.86
C ASP A 323 0.43 15.23 -0.50
N ASN A 324 1.12 15.26 -1.63
CA ASN A 324 2.55 15.53 -1.76
C ASN A 324 2.85 16.58 -2.84
N ALA A 325 2.01 17.61 -2.97
CA ALA A 325 2.29 18.72 -3.88
C ALA A 325 3.59 19.45 -3.50
N SER A 326 3.92 19.54 -2.21
CA SER A 326 5.17 20.15 -1.73
C SER A 326 6.43 19.41 -2.19
N GLY A 327 6.43 18.07 -2.15
CA GLY A 327 7.54 17.25 -2.65
C GLY A 327 7.69 17.36 -4.15
N VAL A 328 6.58 17.36 -4.89
CA VAL A 328 6.58 17.57 -6.35
C VAL A 328 7.14 18.95 -6.72
N ALA A 329 6.73 20.01 -6.02
CA ALA A 329 7.29 21.34 -6.22
C ALA A 329 8.80 21.36 -5.96
N GLY A 330 9.25 20.68 -4.90
CA GLY A 330 10.67 20.52 -4.57
C GLY A 330 11.46 19.84 -5.70
N ILE A 331 11.01 18.70 -6.23
CA ILE A 331 11.75 18.01 -7.30
C ILE A 331 11.78 18.79 -8.63
N LEU A 332 10.75 19.60 -8.92
CA LEU A 332 10.70 20.45 -10.11
C LEU A 332 11.75 21.56 -10.03
N GLU A 333 11.79 22.28 -8.91
CA GLU A 333 12.71 23.40 -8.69
C GLU A 333 14.18 22.93 -8.54
N ILE A 334 14.41 21.83 -7.80
CA ILE A 334 15.73 21.21 -7.71
C ILE A 334 16.17 20.72 -9.09
N GLY A 335 15.28 20.07 -9.84
CA GLY A 335 15.54 19.60 -11.20
C GLY A 335 15.90 20.75 -12.16
N GLN A 336 15.18 21.86 -12.09
CA GLN A 336 15.47 23.08 -12.86
C GLN A 336 16.88 23.64 -12.57
N LYS A 337 17.25 23.74 -11.30
CA LYS A 337 18.59 24.19 -10.91
C LYS A 337 19.67 23.22 -11.39
N LEU A 338 19.46 21.91 -11.27
CA LEU A 338 20.39 20.88 -11.77
C LEU A 338 20.52 20.87 -13.29
N ALA A 339 19.43 21.12 -14.04
CA ALA A 339 19.45 21.18 -15.50
C ALA A 339 20.34 22.34 -16.01
N ASN A 340 20.38 23.44 -15.26
CA ASN A 340 21.27 24.57 -15.52
C ASN A 340 22.73 24.28 -15.15
N GLN A 341 22.99 23.56 -14.05
CA GLN A 341 24.35 23.28 -13.59
C GLN A 341 25.03 22.09 -14.29
N LYS A 342 24.25 21.10 -14.76
CA LYS A 342 24.72 19.89 -15.44
C LYS A 342 25.77 19.09 -14.63
N PRO A 343 25.35 18.39 -13.56
CA PRO A 343 26.26 17.58 -12.75
C PRO A 343 26.95 16.46 -13.55
N LEU A 344 27.97 15.82 -12.99
CA LEU A 344 28.74 14.79 -13.70
C LEU A 344 27.89 13.57 -14.07
N ARG A 345 27.06 13.08 -13.13
CA ARG A 345 26.08 12.01 -13.34
C ARG A 345 24.78 12.54 -13.90
N SER A 346 24.04 11.68 -14.60
CA SER A 346 22.69 12.03 -15.05
C SER A 346 21.72 12.01 -13.86
N ILE A 347 20.71 12.87 -13.91
CA ILE A 347 19.63 12.90 -12.91
C ILE A 347 18.36 12.42 -13.59
N ILE A 348 17.69 11.43 -12.99
CA ILE A 348 16.33 11.06 -13.37
C ILE A 348 15.41 11.74 -12.37
N VAL A 349 14.55 12.64 -12.85
CA VAL A 349 13.53 13.30 -12.02
C VAL A 349 12.21 12.56 -12.25
N VAL A 350 11.58 12.07 -11.18
CA VAL A 350 10.37 11.23 -11.28
C VAL A 350 9.28 11.73 -10.36
N ALA A 351 8.10 11.99 -10.91
CA ALA A 351 6.88 12.07 -10.12
C ALA A 351 6.14 10.73 -10.19
N PHE A 352 6.05 10.00 -9.09
CA PHE A 352 5.40 8.69 -9.01
C PHE A 352 3.87 8.82 -8.90
N GLY A 353 3.15 7.96 -9.59
CA GLY A 353 1.69 7.85 -9.44
C GLY A 353 1.29 6.68 -8.55
N ALA A 354 0.12 6.76 -7.95
CA ALA A 354 -0.48 5.70 -7.13
C ALA A 354 0.39 5.25 -5.93
N GLU A 355 1.06 6.19 -5.27
CA GLU A 355 1.76 5.95 -4.02
C GLU A 355 0.76 5.59 -2.91
N GLU A 356 -0.35 6.32 -2.83
CA GLU A 356 -1.37 6.21 -1.77
C GLU A 356 -2.11 4.86 -1.79
N GLN A 357 -2.00 4.15 -2.90
CA GLN A 357 -2.54 2.81 -3.10
C GLN A 357 -1.50 1.71 -2.80
N GLY A 358 -0.36 2.09 -2.22
CA GLY A 358 0.72 1.20 -1.81
C GLY A 358 1.90 1.21 -2.77
N LEU A 359 2.54 2.36 -2.99
CA LEU A 359 3.80 2.51 -3.73
C LEU A 359 3.76 1.94 -5.15
N ILE A 360 2.60 1.95 -5.81
CA ILE A 360 2.41 1.20 -7.07
C ILE A 360 3.34 1.74 -8.17
N GLY A 361 3.43 3.07 -8.31
CA GLY A 361 4.27 3.72 -9.31
C GLY A 361 5.76 3.44 -9.13
N SER A 362 6.31 3.60 -7.92
CA SER A 362 7.73 3.34 -7.67
C SER A 362 8.09 1.86 -7.72
N ARG A 363 7.19 0.96 -7.31
CA ARG A 363 7.36 -0.49 -7.50
C ARG A 363 7.44 -0.83 -8.98
N TYR A 364 6.49 -0.33 -9.77
CA TYR A 364 6.49 -0.52 -11.21
C TYR A 364 7.77 0.02 -11.86
N PHE A 365 8.24 1.21 -11.45
CA PHE A 365 9.49 1.78 -11.94
C PHE A 365 10.69 0.87 -11.68
N THR A 366 10.81 0.32 -10.48
CA THR A 366 11.96 -0.53 -10.10
C THR A 366 11.87 -1.96 -10.66
N GLU A 367 10.68 -2.43 -11.03
CA GLU A 367 10.47 -3.72 -11.70
C GLU A 367 10.68 -3.63 -13.22
N TYR A 368 10.27 -2.53 -13.83
CA TYR A 368 10.36 -2.28 -15.27
C TYR A 368 11.15 -0.99 -15.56
N PRO A 369 12.42 -0.90 -15.14
CA PRO A 369 13.17 0.35 -15.15
C PRO A 369 13.47 0.84 -16.56
N LEU A 370 13.43 2.16 -16.74
CA LEU A 370 13.71 2.82 -18.02
C LEU A 370 15.20 2.92 -18.36
N VAL A 371 16.06 2.61 -17.38
CA VAL A 371 17.51 2.47 -17.48
C VAL A 371 17.93 1.17 -16.78
N PRO A 372 19.13 0.61 -17.02
CA PRO A 372 19.58 -0.56 -16.27
C PRO A 372 19.54 -0.31 -14.76
N ILE A 373 18.86 -1.16 -13.97
CA ILE A 373 18.65 -0.91 -12.53
C ILE A 373 19.95 -0.67 -11.76
N ASP A 374 21.01 -1.42 -12.09
CA ASP A 374 22.33 -1.33 -11.45
C ASP A 374 23.07 -0.01 -11.75
N SER A 375 22.63 0.73 -12.77
CA SER A 375 23.17 2.05 -13.11
C SER A 375 22.63 3.17 -12.22
N ILE A 376 21.56 2.92 -11.45
CA ILE A 376 21.05 3.86 -10.46
C ILE A 376 21.97 3.81 -9.23
N VAL A 377 22.60 4.95 -8.91
CA VAL A 377 23.62 5.04 -7.84
C VAL A 377 23.04 5.42 -6.49
N ALA A 378 21.92 6.15 -6.49
CA ALA A 378 21.17 6.53 -5.31
C ALA A 378 19.77 6.98 -5.72
N MET A 379 18.83 6.92 -4.77
CA MET A 379 17.52 7.53 -4.90
C MET A 379 17.25 8.48 -3.72
N ILE A 380 16.83 9.70 -4.03
CA ILE A 380 16.54 10.77 -3.08
C ILE A 380 15.05 11.11 -3.22
N ASN A 381 14.28 10.82 -2.18
CA ASN A 381 12.83 10.98 -2.15
C ASN A 381 12.39 12.16 -1.30
N LEU A 382 11.42 12.93 -1.79
CA LEU A 382 10.85 14.10 -1.13
C LEU A 382 9.37 13.86 -0.87
N ASP A 383 8.95 14.05 0.39
CA ASP A 383 7.58 13.79 0.83
C ASP A 383 7.23 14.69 2.02
N MET A 384 6.14 15.45 1.92
CA MET A 384 5.69 16.37 2.99
C MET A 384 6.80 17.36 3.43
N LEU A 385 7.22 18.25 2.54
CA LEU A 385 8.31 19.22 2.77
C LEU A 385 7.84 20.64 3.11
N GLY A 386 6.55 20.91 3.02
CA GLY A 386 5.93 22.21 3.16
C GLY A 386 5.61 22.63 4.59
N ARG A 387 5.89 21.80 5.60
CA ARG A 387 5.47 22.04 7.00
C ARG A 387 6.64 22.17 7.98
N LEU A 388 7.77 22.70 7.51
CA LEU A 388 8.93 22.97 8.37
C LEU A 388 8.52 23.85 9.56
N SER A 389 8.72 23.32 10.77
CA SER A 389 8.41 23.99 12.03
C SER A 389 9.42 25.09 12.36
N ASP A 390 9.07 25.97 13.31
CA ASP A 390 10.00 26.98 13.86
C ASP A 390 11.26 26.37 14.48
N ASP A 391 11.14 25.16 15.04
CA ASP A 391 12.28 24.36 15.54
C ASP A 391 13.17 23.81 14.42
N LYS A 392 12.92 24.14 13.15
CA LYS A 392 13.66 23.68 11.96
C LYS A 392 13.94 22.17 11.94
N VAL A 393 12.97 21.35 12.35
CA VAL A 393 13.12 19.89 12.37
C VAL A 393 12.96 19.36 10.95
N LEU A 394 14.03 18.77 10.42
CA LEU A 394 14.01 18.06 9.13
C LEU A 394 14.31 16.58 9.38
N GLN A 395 13.40 15.72 8.98
CA GLN A 395 13.57 14.28 9.13
C GLN A 395 14.24 13.69 7.89
N ILE A 396 15.25 12.85 8.12
CA ILE A 396 15.99 12.19 7.04
C ILE A 396 16.04 10.68 7.31
N GLY A 397 15.37 9.91 6.45
CA GLY A 397 15.43 8.45 6.42
C GLY A 397 16.53 7.91 5.51
N GLY A 398 16.93 6.66 5.72
CA GLY A 398 17.90 5.97 4.86
C GLY A 398 19.37 6.36 5.06
N VAL A 399 19.70 7.13 6.10
CA VAL A 399 21.06 7.70 6.26
C VAL A 399 22.16 6.64 6.41
N LYS A 400 21.86 5.44 6.89
CA LYS A 400 22.84 4.33 6.95
C LYS A 400 22.79 3.37 5.75
N THR A 401 22.04 3.71 4.69
CA THR A 401 22.01 2.90 3.46
C THR A 401 23.24 3.06 2.58
N SER A 402 24.12 4.00 2.94
CA SER A 402 25.46 4.16 2.40
C SER A 402 26.39 4.72 3.49
N PRO A 403 27.66 4.28 3.55
CA PRO A 403 28.60 4.75 4.56
C PRO A 403 28.95 6.24 4.44
N VAL A 404 28.74 6.85 3.26
CA VAL A 404 29.11 8.26 3.02
C VAL A 404 28.01 9.26 3.38
N PHE A 405 26.75 8.81 3.52
CA PHE A 405 25.61 9.73 3.64
C PHE A 405 25.62 10.55 4.93
N GLN A 406 25.88 9.93 6.09
CA GLN A 406 25.87 10.64 7.38
C GLN A 406 26.85 11.83 7.39
N ALA A 407 28.12 11.58 7.05
CA ALA A 407 29.15 12.62 7.05
C ALA A 407 28.85 13.74 6.04
N MET A 408 28.33 13.38 4.86
CA MET A 408 27.92 14.35 3.84
C MET A 408 26.77 15.24 4.33
N ILE A 409 25.72 14.63 4.89
CA ILE A 409 24.54 15.31 5.44
C ILE A 409 24.96 16.29 6.54
N ASP A 410 25.77 15.84 7.50
CA ASP A 410 26.23 16.66 8.63
C ASP A 410 27.11 17.82 8.15
N SER A 411 28.00 17.55 7.19
CA SER A 411 28.89 18.58 6.62
C SER A 411 28.09 19.69 5.93
N LEU A 412 27.12 19.33 5.09
CA LEU A 412 26.29 20.29 4.37
C LEU A 412 25.34 21.05 5.31
N ASN A 413 24.85 20.41 6.38
CA ASN A 413 23.94 21.04 7.34
C ASN A 413 24.59 22.18 8.13
N ASN A 414 25.92 22.27 8.17
CA ASN A 414 26.61 23.41 8.79
C ASN A 414 26.23 24.77 8.16
N GLY A 415 25.74 24.79 6.91
CA GLY A 415 25.25 26.00 6.25
C GLY A 415 23.77 26.32 6.47
N TYR A 416 22.99 25.37 7.01
CA TYR A 416 21.52 25.47 7.12
C TYR A 416 21.01 25.38 8.56
N HIS A 417 21.74 24.69 9.43
CA HIS A 417 21.42 24.53 10.84
C HIS A 417 20.04 23.91 11.12
N PHE A 418 19.62 22.94 10.31
CA PHE A 418 18.43 22.14 10.63
C PHE A 418 18.67 21.26 11.85
N ASN A 419 17.61 21.09 12.65
CA ASN A 419 17.56 20.08 13.69
C ASN A 419 17.23 18.72 13.06
N LEU A 420 18.27 18.00 12.65
CA LEU A 420 18.12 16.76 11.89
C LEU A 420 17.60 15.61 12.75
N ALA A 421 16.44 15.08 12.38
CA ALA A 421 15.87 13.86 12.94
C ALA A 421 16.17 12.67 12.03
N ILE A 422 17.25 11.94 12.34
CA ILE A 422 17.80 10.91 11.46
C ILE A 422 17.22 9.54 11.77
N SER A 423 16.68 8.88 10.75
CA SER A 423 16.37 7.45 10.75
C SER A 423 17.42 6.70 9.92
N PRO A 424 18.10 5.70 10.51
CA PRO A 424 19.15 4.99 9.79
C PRO A 424 18.59 4.01 8.74
N GLN A 425 17.35 3.54 8.88
CA GLN A 425 16.81 2.48 8.03
C GLN A 425 16.42 2.98 6.64
N GLY A 426 16.63 2.14 5.62
CA GLY A 426 16.29 2.44 4.22
C GLY A 426 14.85 2.15 3.82
N TYR A 427 14.08 1.46 4.66
CA TYR A 427 12.67 1.21 4.41
C TYR A 427 11.80 2.18 5.18
N GLY A 428 10.80 2.74 4.51
CA GLY A 428 9.82 3.67 5.08
C GLY A 428 8.50 3.63 4.34
N PRO A 429 7.54 4.45 4.76
CA PRO A 429 6.18 4.49 4.19
C PRO A 429 6.11 5.40 2.96
N SER A 430 7.09 5.33 2.04
CA SER A 430 7.13 6.18 0.84
C SER A 430 8.03 5.54 -0.24
N ASP A 431 8.09 6.15 -1.43
CA ASP A 431 8.62 5.54 -2.67
C ASP A 431 10.08 5.07 -2.60
N HIS A 432 10.91 5.69 -1.76
CA HIS A 432 12.30 5.25 -1.52
C HIS A 432 12.40 3.77 -1.12
N ALA A 433 11.37 3.23 -0.46
CA ALA A 433 11.32 1.83 -0.07
C ALA A 433 11.42 0.87 -1.27
N SER A 434 10.83 1.23 -2.41
CA SER A 434 10.87 0.44 -3.65
C SER A 434 12.31 0.29 -4.16
N PHE A 435 13.12 1.36 -4.05
CA PHE A 435 14.52 1.37 -4.46
C PHE A 435 15.43 0.65 -3.47
N TYR A 436 15.22 0.84 -2.16
CA TYR A 436 15.97 0.13 -1.12
C TYR A 436 15.80 -1.39 -1.22
N SER A 437 14.63 -1.86 -1.68
CA SER A 437 14.36 -3.28 -1.96
C SER A 437 15.21 -3.87 -3.09
N LYS A 438 15.79 -3.02 -3.94
CA LYS A 438 16.68 -3.35 -5.07
C LYS A 438 18.16 -3.06 -4.76
N ASP A 439 18.52 -2.88 -3.49
CA ASP A 439 19.91 -2.68 -3.05
C ASP A 439 20.49 -1.34 -3.55
N ILE A 440 19.62 -0.35 -3.72
CA ILE A 440 20.01 1.02 -4.07
C ILE A 440 20.09 1.85 -2.78
N PRO A 441 21.16 2.64 -2.55
CA PRO A 441 21.22 3.60 -1.46
C PRO A 441 20.09 4.62 -1.56
N VAL A 442 19.41 4.92 -0.45
CA VAL A 442 18.28 5.85 -0.44
C VAL A 442 18.38 6.90 0.65
N LEU A 443 17.85 8.09 0.34
CA LEU A 443 17.55 9.12 1.32
C LEU A 443 16.09 9.54 1.18
N PHE A 444 15.43 9.77 2.30
CA PHE A 444 14.03 10.18 2.37
C PHE A 444 13.92 11.45 3.20
N PHE A 445 13.38 12.52 2.64
CA PHE A 445 13.26 13.81 3.30
C PHE A 445 11.80 14.16 3.56
N THR A 446 11.49 14.54 4.80
CA THR A 446 10.17 15.02 5.22
C THR A 446 10.28 16.00 6.39
N THR A 447 9.34 16.92 6.48
CA THR A 447 9.16 17.79 7.67
C THR A 447 8.34 17.12 8.77
N GLY A 448 7.87 15.89 8.52
CA GLY A 448 7.21 15.04 9.51
C GLY A 448 5.68 15.17 9.51
N PRO A 449 5.00 14.33 10.30
CA PRO A 449 3.54 14.31 10.32
C PRO A 449 2.96 15.56 10.99
N HIS A 450 1.81 16.00 10.51
CA HIS A 450 1.02 17.08 11.12
C HIS A 450 -0.47 16.70 11.26
N ALA A 451 -1.24 17.53 11.95
CA ALA A 451 -2.65 17.24 12.25
C ALA A 451 -3.50 17.07 10.97
N ASP A 452 -3.13 17.78 9.91
CA ASP A 452 -3.88 17.83 8.64
C ASP A 452 -3.55 16.72 7.65
N TYR A 453 -2.47 15.95 7.89
CA TYR A 453 -2.06 14.82 7.05
C TYR A 453 -3.24 13.87 6.78
N HIS A 454 -3.45 13.50 5.52
CA HIS A 454 -4.58 12.68 5.05
C HIS A 454 -5.96 13.24 5.40
N THR A 455 -6.12 14.56 5.44
CA THR A 455 -7.43 15.21 5.66
C THR A 455 -7.70 16.28 4.61
N PRO A 456 -8.97 16.71 4.42
CA PRO A 456 -9.31 17.86 3.58
C PRO A 456 -8.67 19.19 4.02
N SER A 457 -8.07 19.21 5.21
CA SER A 457 -7.42 20.40 5.77
C SER A 457 -5.95 20.54 5.38
N ASP A 458 -5.39 19.59 4.61
CA ASP A 458 -4.05 19.74 4.00
C ASP A 458 -4.11 20.65 2.77
N VAL A 459 -4.07 21.96 3.03
CA VAL A 459 -4.32 23.03 2.06
C VAL A 459 -3.16 24.02 1.98
N ILE A 460 -3.04 24.70 0.83
CA ILE A 460 -1.91 25.59 0.53
C ILE A 460 -1.66 26.68 1.58
N GLN A 461 -2.70 27.20 2.22
CA GLN A 461 -2.57 28.28 3.22
C GLN A 461 -1.76 27.86 4.45
N LYS A 462 -1.50 26.56 4.62
CA LYS A 462 -0.72 25.99 5.70
C LYS A 462 0.73 25.72 5.32
N ILE A 463 1.11 25.92 4.07
CA ILE A 463 2.47 25.66 3.60
C ILE A 463 3.40 26.81 4.02
N ASN A 464 4.52 26.45 4.65
CA ASN A 464 5.62 27.32 4.94
C ASN A 464 6.56 27.37 3.72
N PHE A 465 6.33 28.31 2.81
CA PHE A 465 7.12 28.41 1.57
C PHE A 465 8.57 28.83 1.78
N GLU A 466 8.86 29.62 2.83
CA GLU A 466 10.24 29.93 3.21
C GLU A 466 10.97 28.66 3.66
N GLY A 467 10.33 27.87 4.53
CA GLY A 467 10.86 26.57 4.95
C GLY A 467 11.00 25.55 3.82
N LEU A 468 10.02 25.48 2.92
CA LEU A 468 10.08 24.63 1.72
C LEU A 468 11.24 25.03 0.80
N THR A 469 11.49 26.34 0.65
CA THR A 469 12.63 26.88 -0.12
C THR A 469 13.96 26.51 0.54
N GLU A 470 14.06 26.67 1.86
CA GLU A 470 15.27 26.32 2.62
C GLU A 470 15.57 24.81 2.54
N CYS A 471 14.56 23.96 2.76
CA CYS A 471 14.67 22.51 2.62
C CYS A 471 15.09 22.11 1.20
N SER A 472 14.47 22.70 0.17
CA SER A 472 14.77 22.39 -1.22
C SER A 472 16.21 22.77 -1.60
N ASN A 473 16.73 23.89 -1.09
CA ASN A 473 18.13 24.28 -1.30
C ASN A 473 19.10 23.29 -0.64
N TYR A 474 18.83 22.86 0.59
CA TYR A 474 19.67 21.86 1.27
C TYR A 474 19.65 20.50 0.56
N ILE A 475 18.47 20.04 0.15
CA ILE A 475 18.33 18.79 -0.60
C ILE A 475 19.01 18.89 -1.96
N PHE A 476 18.94 20.05 -2.64
CA PHE A 476 19.69 20.30 -3.86
C PHE A 476 21.20 20.11 -3.65
N GLU A 477 21.79 20.65 -2.58
CA GLU A 477 23.23 20.48 -2.31
C GLU A 477 23.59 19.01 -2.12
N ILE A 478 22.73 18.24 -1.44
CA ILE A 478 22.89 16.79 -1.26
C ILE A 478 22.82 16.05 -2.60
N VAL A 479 21.81 16.32 -3.43
CA VAL A 479 21.68 15.70 -4.76
C VAL A 479 22.90 16.03 -5.62
N ASN A 480 23.32 17.30 -5.60
CA ASN A 480 24.46 17.78 -6.37
C ASN A 480 25.78 17.12 -5.90
N GLU A 481 25.99 16.95 -4.60
CA GLU A 481 27.16 16.25 -4.05
C GLU A 481 27.19 14.77 -4.48
N VAL A 482 26.04 14.07 -4.39
CA VAL A 482 25.91 12.68 -4.86
C VAL A 482 26.12 12.56 -6.38
N ALA A 483 25.66 13.54 -7.14
CA ALA A 483 25.83 13.53 -8.59
C ALA A 483 27.28 13.82 -9.04
N ASN A 484 28.07 14.50 -8.21
CA ASN A 484 29.44 14.92 -8.53
C ASN A 484 30.55 14.15 -7.79
N MET A 485 30.25 13.35 -6.77
CA MET A 485 31.28 12.57 -6.06
C MET A 485 32.08 11.64 -6.98
N ALA A 486 33.37 11.49 -6.72
CA ALA A 486 34.27 10.70 -7.58
C ALA A 486 33.87 9.22 -7.64
N GLU A 487 33.51 8.63 -6.50
CA GLU A 487 33.04 7.25 -6.38
C GLU A 487 31.52 7.23 -6.17
N ARG A 488 30.82 6.23 -6.71
CA ARG A 488 29.37 6.09 -6.44
C ARG A 488 29.14 5.71 -4.97
N PRO A 489 28.02 6.14 -4.35
CA PRO A 489 27.65 5.66 -3.02
C PRO A 489 27.54 4.13 -3.00
N GLN A 490 28.19 3.51 -2.01
CA GLN A 490 28.13 2.07 -1.82
C GLN A 490 26.87 1.69 -1.05
N PHE A 491 26.16 0.67 -1.50
CA PHE A 491 25.01 0.17 -0.77
C PHE A 491 25.44 -0.54 0.51
N GLN A 492 24.80 -0.15 1.60
CA GLN A 492 24.85 -0.83 2.88
C GLN A 492 23.42 -1.15 3.32
N LYS A 493 23.16 -2.41 3.69
CA LYS A 493 21.86 -2.76 4.26
C LYS A 493 21.71 -2.09 5.63
N ALA A 494 20.68 -1.27 5.78
CA ALA A 494 20.28 -0.65 7.04
C ALA A 494 18.78 -0.91 7.32
N GLY A 495 18.50 -1.81 8.25
CA GLY A 495 17.14 -2.24 8.56
C GLY A 495 16.52 -3.23 7.55
N SER A 496 15.25 -3.56 7.77
CA SER A 496 14.46 -4.41 6.86
C SER A 496 14.29 -3.72 5.52
N LYS A 497 14.40 -4.43 4.39
CA LYS A 497 14.23 -3.88 3.01
C LYS A 497 12.80 -3.56 2.59
N TYR A 498 11.90 -3.66 3.56
CA TYR A 498 10.54 -4.02 3.32
C TYR A 498 9.71 -3.77 4.56
N GLN A 499 8.39 -3.58 4.39
CA GLN A 499 7.48 -3.41 5.50
C GLN A 499 7.62 -4.63 6.37
N GLN A 500 8.19 -4.43 7.57
CA GLN A 500 7.78 -5.27 8.67
C GLN A 500 6.30 -5.02 8.75
N ALA A 501 5.51 -6.01 8.34
CA ALA A 501 4.09 -5.95 8.49
C ALA A 501 3.86 -5.50 9.94
N ARG A 502 3.19 -4.35 10.15
CA ARG A 502 2.74 -3.89 11.47
C ARG A 502 1.62 -4.85 11.91
N HIS A 503 1.94 -6.12 11.99
CA HIS A 503 1.16 -7.11 12.68
C HIS A 503 1.57 -6.95 14.13
N GLY A 504 0.53 -6.66 14.92
CA GLY A 504 0.45 -6.39 16.35
C GLY A 504 1.67 -6.70 17.21
N LYS A 505 1.71 -6.02 18.35
CA LYS A 505 2.57 -6.31 19.52
C LYS A 505 2.49 -7.77 20.05
N ASP A 506 1.95 -8.73 19.30
CA ASP A 506 1.52 -10.05 19.76
C ASP A 506 2.16 -11.26 19.05
N LEU A 507 3.01 -11.08 18.03
CA LEU A 507 3.70 -12.24 17.42
C LEU A 507 4.89 -12.68 18.28
N LYS A 508 4.77 -13.89 18.85
CA LYS A 508 5.75 -14.47 19.77
C LYS A 508 7.05 -14.92 19.10
N VAL A 509 7.04 -15.17 17.79
CA VAL A 509 8.18 -15.68 17.00
C VAL A 509 8.20 -15.11 15.59
N ARG A 510 9.35 -15.20 14.92
CA ARG A 510 9.52 -14.81 13.51
C ARG A 510 10.43 -15.81 12.81
N LEU A 511 10.10 -16.19 11.58
CA LEU A 511 10.99 -17.00 10.74
C LEU A 511 12.21 -16.20 10.25
N GLY A 512 12.14 -14.87 10.19
CA GLY A 512 13.25 -14.07 9.66
C GLY A 512 13.32 -14.01 8.14
N ILE A 513 12.16 -14.11 7.48
CA ILE A 513 12.01 -13.82 6.06
C ILE A 513 11.36 -12.46 5.86
N MET A 514 11.49 -11.92 4.65
CA MET A 514 10.59 -10.91 4.14
C MET A 514 9.67 -11.51 3.06
N PRO A 515 8.37 -11.51 3.31
CA PRO A 515 7.39 -12.05 2.39
C PRO A 515 6.87 -11.03 1.38
N ASP A 516 6.52 -11.48 0.18
CA ASP A 516 5.75 -10.68 -0.78
C ASP A 516 4.34 -10.38 -0.25
N VAL A 517 4.07 -9.09 0.01
CA VAL A 517 2.79 -8.59 0.53
C VAL A 517 1.93 -7.94 -0.55
N SER A 518 2.40 -7.88 -1.79
CA SER A 518 1.68 -7.27 -2.92
C SER A 518 0.48 -8.10 -3.38
N GLY A 519 0.42 -9.38 -2.96
CA GLY A 519 -0.56 -10.38 -3.37
C GLY A 519 -0.53 -10.71 -4.85
N VAL A 520 0.65 -10.61 -5.47
CA VAL A 520 0.90 -11.06 -6.84
C VAL A 520 1.00 -12.60 -6.90
N SER A 521 1.35 -13.25 -5.80
CA SER A 521 1.39 -14.72 -5.69
C SER A 521 0.16 -15.26 -4.96
N ASN A 522 -0.60 -16.14 -5.63
CA ASN A 522 -1.79 -16.79 -5.07
C ASN A 522 -1.57 -18.27 -4.72
N ASP A 523 -0.37 -18.83 -4.96
CA ASP A 523 -0.05 -20.24 -4.68
C ASP A 523 1.30 -20.41 -3.98
N GLY A 524 1.53 -19.57 -2.97
CA GLY A 524 2.67 -19.65 -2.09
C GLY A 524 3.20 -18.28 -1.71
N LEU A 525 3.84 -18.19 -0.55
CA LEU A 525 4.43 -16.95 -0.09
C LEU A 525 5.85 -16.80 -0.64
N MET A 526 6.03 -15.93 -1.63
CA MET A 526 7.35 -15.62 -2.15
C MET A 526 8.21 -14.92 -1.08
N VAL A 527 9.42 -15.43 -0.89
CA VAL A 527 10.45 -14.89 -0.02
C VAL A 527 11.23 -13.84 -0.80
N LEU A 528 10.86 -12.57 -0.64
CA LEU A 528 11.55 -11.44 -1.29
C LEU A 528 12.94 -11.19 -0.69
N ALA A 529 13.14 -11.54 0.59
CA ALA A 529 14.46 -11.61 1.20
C ALA A 529 14.51 -12.52 2.44
N VAL A 530 15.72 -12.86 2.85
CA VAL A 530 16.00 -13.57 4.11
C VAL A 530 16.83 -12.65 5.01
N ILE A 531 16.47 -12.56 6.28
CA ILE A 531 17.13 -11.72 7.27
C ILE A 531 18.33 -12.50 7.84
N PRO A 532 19.55 -11.92 7.85
CA PRO A 532 20.72 -12.56 8.42
C PRO A 532 20.53 -12.93 9.90
N GLU A 533 21.15 -14.02 10.32
CA GLU A 533 21.18 -14.53 11.70
C GLU A 533 19.80 -14.86 12.28
N GLN A 534 18.82 -15.11 11.42
CA GLN A 534 17.47 -15.49 11.82
C GLN A 534 17.13 -16.93 11.41
N PRO A 535 16.10 -17.56 12.01
CA PRO A 535 15.78 -18.98 11.81
C PRO A 535 15.75 -19.45 10.35
N ALA A 536 15.16 -18.69 9.45
CA ALA A 536 15.05 -19.02 8.02
C ALA A 536 16.41 -19.09 7.33
N GLN A 537 17.35 -18.21 7.66
CA GLN A 537 18.70 -18.27 7.10
C GLN A 537 19.44 -19.51 7.58
N VAL A 538 19.35 -19.82 8.88
CA VAL A 538 19.97 -21.01 9.48
C VAL A 538 19.42 -22.29 8.85
N ALA A 539 18.13 -22.31 8.54
CA ALA A 539 17.46 -23.42 7.87
C ALA A 539 17.71 -23.50 6.35
N GLY A 540 18.47 -22.55 5.78
CA GLY A 540 18.84 -22.55 4.36
C GLY A 540 17.74 -22.08 3.40
N ILE A 541 16.74 -21.33 3.89
CA ILE A 541 15.76 -20.64 3.04
C ILE A 541 16.48 -19.50 2.31
N LEU A 542 16.16 -19.30 1.03
CA LEU A 542 16.79 -18.33 0.14
C LEU A 542 15.79 -17.28 -0.38
N LYS A 543 16.32 -16.15 -0.83
CA LYS A 543 15.54 -15.19 -1.63
C LYS A 543 15.05 -15.87 -2.91
N GLY A 544 13.78 -15.67 -3.24
CA GLY A 544 13.11 -16.27 -4.39
C GLY A 544 12.46 -17.63 -4.09
N ASP A 545 12.68 -18.22 -2.92
CA ASP A 545 11.93 -19.39 -2.48
C ASP A 545 10.45 -19.03 -2.30
N ILE A 546 9.56 -19.97 -2.59
CA ILE A 546 8.13 -19.82 -2.36
C ILE A 546 7.73 -20.77 -1.26
N ILE A 547 7.34 -20.24 -0.09
CA ILE A 547 6.85 -21.06 1.02
C ILE A 547 5.45 -21.56 0.69
N THR A 548 5.30 -22.87 0.62
CA THR A 548 4.04 -23.55 0.26
C THR A 548 3.34 -24.16 1.47
N ALA A 549 4.05 -24.46 2.56
CA ALA A 549 3.44 -24.91 3.82
C ALA A 549 4.32 -24.67 5.05
N ILE A 550 3.70 -24.59 6.23
CA ILE A 550 4.35 -24.58 7.55
C ILE A 550 3.69 -25.64 8.43
N ASN A 551 4.46 -26.56 9.01
CA ASN A 551 3.97 -27.72 9.78
C ASN A 551 2.94 -28.55 9.01
N GLY A 552 3.12 -28.71 7.70
CA GLY A 552 2.19 -29.40 6.82
C GLY A 552 0.91 -28.62 6.50
N HIS A 553 0.73 -27.41 7.04
CA HIS A 553 -0.40 -26.55 6.73
C HIS A 553 -0.06 -25.57 5.61
N ARG A 554 -0.84 -25.60 4.53
CA ARG A 554 -0.61 -24.81 3.31
C ARG A 554 -0.54 -23.30 3.58
N VAL A 555 0.36 -22.64 2.86
CA VAL A 555 0.59 -21.19 2.80
C VAL A 555 0.44 -20.76 1.35
N ARG A 556 -0.50 -19.86 1.04
CA ARG A 556 -0.70 -19.35 -0.33
C ARG A 556 -0.32 -17.89 -0.50
N ASN A 557 -0.37 -17.11 0.58
CA ASN A 557 -0.12 -15.67 0.57
C ASN A 557 0.39 -15.22 1.95
N ILE A 558 0.60 -13.91 2.10
CA ILE A 558 1.09 -13.31 3.35
C ILE A 558 0.18 -13.58 4.54
N GLU A 559 -1.13 -13.57 4.36
CA GLU A 559 -2.05 -13.70 5.48
C GLU A 559 -2.10 -15.13 6.01
N ASP A 560 -2.10 -16.13 5.12
CA ASP A 560 -1.95 -17.54 5.51
C ASP A 560 -0.67 -17.70 6.35
N TYR A 561 0.45 -17.12 5.89
CA TYR A 561 1.70 -17.14 6.64
C TYR A 561 1.57 -16.48 8.02
N MET A 562 0.99 -15.29 8.11
CA MET A 562 0.84 -14.58 9.38
C MET A 562 -0.09 -15.33 10.35
N PHE A 563 -1.11 -15.99 9.82
CA PHE A 563 -1.97 -16.89 10.58
C PHE A 563 -1.14 -18.04 11.17
N ARG A 564 -0.31 -18.72 10.38
CA ARG A 564 0.53 -19.84 10.84
C ARG A 564 1.50 -19.44 11.95
N ILE A 565 2.09 -18.25 11.82
CA ILE A 565 3.14 -17.77 12.74
C ILE A 565 2.56 -17.33 14.10
N LYS A 566 1.28 -16.94 14.16
CA LYS A 566 0.63 -16.41 15.36
C LYS A 566 0.64 -17.39 16.54
N ASP A 567 0.49 -18.68 16.29
CA ASP A 567 0.35 -19.71 17.33
C ASP A 567 1.67 -20.38 17.73
N LEU A 568 2.78 -20.03 17.08
CA LEU A 568 4.09 -20.62 17.31
C LEU A 568 4.81 -19.95 18.49
N LYS A 569 5.66 -20.73 19.18
CA LYS A 569 6.37 -20.29 20.41
C LYS A 569 7.89 -20.37 20.23
N PRO A 570 8.68 -19.51 20.91
CA PRO A 570 10.13 -19.57 20.87
C PRO A 570 10.65 -20.97 21.29
N GLY A 571 11.68 -21.46 20.62
CA GLY A 571 12.30 -22.77 20.86
C GLY A 571 11.63 -23.95 20.14
N MET A 572 10.50 -23.73 19.45
CA MET A 572 9.87 -24.77 18.64
C MET A 572 10.66 -25.03 17.35
N THR A 573 10.77 -26.29 16.94
CA THR A 573 11.19 -26.64 15.58
C THR A 573 9.96 -26.86 14.72
N ILE A 574 9.88 -26.20 13.57
CA ILE A 574 8.78 -26.30 12.62
C ILE A 574 9.28 -26.83 11.27
N SER A 575 8.43 -27.53 10.52
CA SER A 575 8.73 -27.84 9.12
C SER A 575 8.23 -26.71 8.22
N VAL A 576 9.02 -26.35 7.21
CA VAL A 576 8.65 -25.39 6.18
C VAL A 576 8.86 -26.05 4.82
N GLU A 577 7.78 -26.18 4.07
CA GLU A 577 7.83 -26.64 2.68
C GLU A 577 7.94 -25.44 1.76
N LEU A 578 8.80 -25.55 0.76
CA LEU A 578 9.11 -24.47 -0.16
C LEU A 578 9.46 -24.97 -1.56
N LEU A 579 9.14 -24.16 -2.57
CA LEU A 579 9.66 -24.31 -3.93
C LEU A 579 10.89 -23.41 -4.07
N SER A 580 12.05 -24.01 -4.27
CA SER A 580 13.31 -23.32 -4.51
C SER A 580 13.73 -23.56 -5.97
N ASN A 581 13.74 -22.49 -6.78
CA ASN A 581 13.97 -22.58 -8.24
C ASN A 581 13.11 -23.65 -8.94
N GLY A 582 11.83 -23.73 -8.57
CA GLY A 582 10.87 -24.71 -9.13
C GLY A 582 11.00 -26.13 -8.60
N THR A 583 11.92 -26.40 -7.66
CA THR A 583 12.08 -27.72 -7.03
C THR A 583 11.52 -27.70 -5.60
N ALA A 584 10.66 -28.67 -5.25
CA ALA A 584 10.12 -28.81 -3.91
C ALA A 584 11.20 -29.24 -2.91
N LYS A 585 11.26 -28.55 -1.77
CA LYS A 585 12.12 -28.84 -0.62
C LYS A 585 11.33 -28.69 0.67
N MET A 586 11.77 -29.41 1.70
CA MET A 586 11.31 -29.22 3.07
C MET A 586 12.52 -28.94 3.94
N VAL A 587 12.42 -27.92 4.79
CA VAL A 587 13.45 -27.54 5.75
C VAL A 587 12.88 -27.51 7.16
N LEU A 588 13.70 -27.86 8.14
CA LEU A 588 13.35 -27.71 9.55
C LEU A 588 13.89 -26.37 10.05
N VAL A 589 13.03 -25.57 10.66
CA VAL A 589 13.36 -24.24 11.16
C VAL A 589 13.16 -24.20 12.67
N GLN A 590 14.22 -23.87 13.41
CA GLN A 590 14.15 -23.67 14.87
C GLN A 590 13.87 -22.20 15.18
N LEU A 591 12.74 -21.92 15.84
CA LEU A 591 12.18 -20.59 16.08
C LEU A 591 12.72 -19.87 17.33
#